data_AF-A0A154PJ73-F1
#
_entry.id   AF-A0A154PJ73-F1
#
_cell.length_a   1.000
_cell.length_b   1.000
_cell.length_c   1.000
_cell.angle_alpha   90.00
_cell.angle_beta   90.00
_cell.angle_gamma   90.00
#
_symmetry.space_group_name_H-M   'P 1'
#
loop_
_entity.id
_entity.type
_entity.pdbx_description
1 polymer ?
#
loop_
_entity_poly.entity_id
_entity_poly.type
_entity_poly.pdbx_seq_one_letter_code
_entity_poly.pdbx_strand_id
1 'polypeptide(L)'
;LKTAILCHVNPTWTRVLSTVMLGLRNNVMDTGSSPAEYLYGTTLRIPGEFVLPDDELSNSDPRAFIEEFRAHMQKVKPVPVGQRHKKRAFLFKDLATCTHVFLRAGTTKKALERAYTGPHKVLKRTTGKVVEIEVNGKPRSVSIENVKPAYTIRESYTEAAGDPAVATKGNELRTYANKKRVRRTSLSAAPDIGMNKVFFYGHVL
;
A
#
# COMPACT_ATOMS: atom_id res chain seq x y z
N LEU A 1 -15.23 -8.68 -8.78
CA LEU A 1 -15.52 -9.38 -10.06
C LEU A 1 -15.34 -10.88 -9.96
N LYS A 2 -14.11 -11.41 -9.80
CA LYS A 2 -13.84 -12.86 -9.75
C LYS A 2 -14.70 -13.59 -8.69
N THR A 3 -14.83 -12.99 -7.52
CA THR A 3 -15.69 -13.49 -6.43
C THR A 3 -17.16 -13.53 -6.82
N ALA A 4 -17.71 -12.44 -7.37
CA ALA A 4 -19.10 -12.36 -7.79
C ALA A 4 -19.46 -13.37 -8.91
N ILE A 5 -18.52 -13.66 -9.81
CA ILE A 5 -18.69 -14.70 -10.83
C ILE A 5 -18.67 -16.11 -10.19
N LEU A 6 -17.77 -16.36 -9.23
CA LEU A 6 -17.70 -17.63 -8.51
C LEU A 6 -18.95 -17.91 -7.66
N CYS A 7 -19.64 -16.88 -7.17
CA CYS A 7 -20.89 -17.04 -6.43
C CYS A 7 -22.07 -17.52 -7.28
N HIS A 8 -21.95 -17.50 -8.62
CA HIS A 8 -22.97 -18.02 -9.50
C HIS A 8 -22.75 -19.50 -9.79
N VAL A 9 -23.81 -20.30 -9.67
CA VAL A 9 -23.81 -21.76 -9.88
C VAL A 9 -23.58 -22.12 -11.37
N ASN A 10 -23.69 -21.15 -12.28
CA ASN A 10 -23.63 -21.38 -13.73
C ASN A 10 -22.17 -21.47 -14.26
N PRO A 11 -21.81 -22.50 -15.04
CA PRO A 11 -20.48 -22.63 -15.65
C PRO A 11 -20.25 -21.64 -16.81
N THR A 12 -21.33 -21.13 -17.43
CA THR A 12 -21.25 -20.13 -18.51
C THR A 12 -21.15 -18.71 -17.94
N TRP A 13 -19.97 -18.36 -17.42
CA TRP A 13 -19.71 -17.06 -16.80
C TRP A 13 -19.99 -15.86 -17.72
N THR A 14 -19.85 -16.03 -19.04
CA THR A 14 -20.11 -14.98 -20.04
C THR A 14 -21.55 -14.49 -20.03
N ARG A 15 -22.53 -15.38 -19.77
CA ARG A 15 -23.95 -15.02 -19.67
C ARG A 15 -24.27 -14.26 -18.38
N VAL A 16 -23.53 -14.57 -17.31
CA VAL A 16 -23.68 -13.96 -15.98
C VAL A 16 -22.91 -12.64 -15.87
N LEU A 17 -21.91 -12.42 -16.73
CA LEU A 17 -21.03 -11.27 -16.70
C LEU A 17 -21.79 -9.94 -16.81
N SER A 18 -22.75 -9.84 -17.71
CA SER A 18 -23.55 -8.62 -17.90
C SER A 18 -24.32 -8.27 -16.64
N THR A 19 -24.96 -9.26 -16.01
CA THR A 19 -25.70 -9.10 -14.74
C THR A 19 -24.78 -8.72 -13.59
N VAL A 20 -23.62 -9.38 -13.46
CA VAL A 20 -22.63 -9.06 -12.41
C VAL A 20 -22.07 -7.65 -12.59
N MET A 21 -21.77 -7.25 -13.83
CA MET A 21 -21.30 -5.89 -14.12
C MET A 21 -22.36 -4.84 -13.82
N LEU A 22 -23.64 -5.13 -14.14
CA LEU A 22 -24.76 -4.26 -13.79
C LEU A 22 -24.88 -4.10 -12.27
N GLY A 23 -24.87 -5.21 -11.53
CA GLY A 23 -24.92 -5.19 -10.07
C GLY A 23 -23.75 -4.45 -9.43
N LEU A 24 -22.53 -4.59 -9.97
CA LEU A 24 -21.36 -3.86 -9.48
C LEU A 24 -21.43 -2.35 -9.76
N ARG A 25 -22.11 -1.93 -10.84
CA ARG A 25 -22.30 -0.51 -11.17
C ARG A 25 -23.36 0.16 -10.29
N ASN A 26 -24.35 -0.60 -9.83
CA ASN A 26 -25.45 -0.11 -9.00
C ASN A 26 -25.26 -0.37 -7.49
N ASN A 27 -24.15 -0.99 -7.09
CA ASN A 27 -23.86 -1.22 -5.68
C ASN A 27 -23.54 0.10 -4.98
N VAL A 28 -24.22 0.36 -3.84
CA VAL A 28 -23.93 1.50 -2.97
C VAL A 28 -22.62 1.26 -2.23
N MET A 29 -21.63 2.11 -2.51
CA MET A 29 -20.33 2.05 -1.84
C MET A 29 -20.39 2.67 -0.44
N ASP A 30 -19.31 2.53 0.34
CA ASP A 30 -19.17 3.14 1.67
C ASP A 30 -19.34 4.67 1.69
N THR A 31 -19.29 5.32 0.52
CA THR A 31 -19.53 6.76 0.33
C THR A 31 -21.02 7.12 0.27
N GLY A 32 -21.93 6.14 0.29
CA GLY A 32 -23.38 6.36 0.23
C GLY A 32 -23.94 6.58 -1.18
N SER A 33 -23.12 6.39 -2.23
CA SER A 33 -23.52 6.50 -3.63
C SER A 33 -23.00 5.33 -4.45
N SER A 34 -23.65 5.07 -5.58
CA SER A 34 -23.28 4.01 -6.53
C SER A 34 -22.35 4.52 -7.64
N PRO A 35 -21.51 3.64 -8.23
CA PRO A 35 -20.70 3.99 -9.40
C PRO A 35 -21.49 4.52 -10.60
N ALA A 36 -22.73 4.06 -10.78
CA ALA A 36 -23.64 4.52 -11.81
C ALA A 36 -24.07 5.98 -11.59
N GLU A 37 -24.40 6.37 -10.36
CA GLU A 37 -24.73 7.76 -10.02
C GLU A 37 -23.54 8.69 -10.24
N TYR A 38 -22.31 8.26 -9.93
CA TYR A 38 -21.11 9.06 -10.21
C TYR A 38 -20.82 9.24 -11.71
N LEU A 39 -21.32 8.36 -12.57
CA LEU A 39 -21.10 8.44 -14.01
C LEU A 39 -22.24 9.16 -14.73
N TYR A 40 -23.48 8.86 -14.34
CA TYR A 40 -24.70 9.31 -15.03
C TYR A 40 -25.48 10.38 -14.26
N GLY A 41 -25.06 10.71 -13.03
CA GLY A 41 -25.77 11.64 -12.15
C GLY A 41 -27.09 11.09 -11.58
N THR A 42 -27.48 9.88 -11.98
CA THR A 42 -28.77 9.26 -11.65
C THR A 42 -28.58 7.77 -11.42
N THR A 43 -29.50 7.15 -10.67
CA THR A 43 -29.54 5.69 -10.49
C THR A 43 -29.95 5.01 -11.79
N LEU A 44 -29.27 3.94 -12.19
CA LEU A 44 -29.68 3.16 -13.36
C LEU A 44 -30.89 2.30 -13.00
N ARG A 45 -32.00 2.51 -13.72
CA ARG A 45 -33.22 1.72 -13.55
C ARG A 45 -32.98 0.26 -13.93
N ILE A 46 -32.94 -0.62 -12.93
CA ILE A 46 -32.84 -2.06 -13.14
C ILE A 46 -34.26 -2.62 -13.40
N PRO A 47 -34.44 -3.61 -14.31
CA PRO A 47 -35.72 -4.31 -14.43
C PRO A 47 -36.14 -4.88 -13.05
N GLY A 48 -37.24 -4.38 -12.48
CA GLY A 48 -37.72 -4.72 -11.14
C GLY A 48 -37.63 -3.59 -10.10
N GLU A 49 -36.95 -2.49 -10.42
CA GLU A 49 -36.90 -1.29 -9.58
C GLU A 49 -37.94 -0.28 -10.07
N PHE A 50 -39.10 -0.26 -9.41
CA PHE A 50 -40.15 0.74 -9.63
C PHE A 50 -40.00 1.85 -8.58
N VAL A 51 -39.11 2.80 -8.85
CA VAL A 51 -39.26 4.14 -8.28
C VAL A 51 -39.79 5.00 -9.41
N LEU A 52 -41.05 5.40 -9.30
CA LEU A 52 -41.60 6.46 -10.14
C LEU A 52 -40.85 7.74 -9.75
N PRO A 53 -40.26 8.50 -10.69
CA PRO A 53 -39.84 9.85 -10.37
C PRO A 53 -41.10 10.60 -9.93
N ASP A 54 -41.08 11.24 -8.76
CA ASP A 54 -42.02 12.32 -8.52
C ASP A 54 -41.82 13.33 -9.67
N ASP A 55 -42.90 13.68 -10.36
CA ASP A 55 -42.92 14.51 -11.58
C ASP A 55 -42.31 15.93 -11.39
N GLU A 56 -41.84 16.26 -10.19
CA GLU A 56 -41.16 17.51 -9.84
C GLU A 56 -39.77 17.67 -10.51
N LEU A 57 -39.12 16.57 -10.91
CA LEU A 57 -37.76 16.62 -11.50
C LEU A 57 -37.74 16.79 -13.03
N SER A 58 -38.88 16.66 -13.73
CA SER A 58 -38.91 16.81 -15.19
C SER A 58 -38.81 18.27 -15.67
N ASN A 59 -38.90 19.25 -14.75
CA ASN A 59 -38.84 20.68 -15.06
C ASN A 59 -37.48 21.34 -14.77
N SER A 60 -36.47 20.58 -14.34
CA SER A 60 -35.14 21.15 -14.08
C SER A 60 -34.28 21.13 -15.35
N ASP A 61 -33.80 22.29 -15.78
CA ASP A 61 -32.88 22.45 -16.92
C ASP A 61 -31.69 21.46 -16.77
N PRO A 62 -31.49 20.52 -17.71
CA PRO A 62 -30.37 19.57 -17.66
C PRO A 62 -29.00 20.25 -17.49
N ARG A 63 -28.86 21.50 -17.94
CA ARG A 63 -27.62 22.27 -17.77
C ARG A 63 -27.37 22.68 -16.32
N ALA A 64 -28.42 23.09 -15.59
CA ALA A 64 -28.32 23.45 -14.18
C ALA A 64 -27.88 22.25 -13.34
N PHE A 65 -28.41 21.05 -13.64
CA PHE A 65 -28.01 19.81 -13.00
C PHE A 65 -26.54 19.47 -13.27
N ILE A 66 -26.06 19.60 -14.50
CA ILE A 66 -24.66 19.34 -14.85
C ILE A 66 -23.71 20.31 -14.15
N GLU A 67 -24.09 21.59 -14.03
CA GLU A 67 -23.29 22.60 -13.31
C GLU A 67 -23.19 22.30 -11.82
N GLU A 68 -24.31 21.94 -11.19
CA GLU A 68 -24.34 21.52 -9.79
C GLU A 68 -23.51 20.25 -9.56
N PHE A 69 -23.67 19.25 -10.43
CA PHE A 69 -22.90 18.01 -10.37
C PHE A 69 -21.40 18.24 -10.54
N ARG A 70 -21.00 19.12 -11.47
CA ARG A 70 -19.60 19.50 -11.69
C ARG A 70 -19.03 20.21 -10.47
N ALA A 71 -19.81 21.11 -9.85
CA ALA A 71 -19.43 21.77 -8.60
C ALA A 71 -19.31 20.77 -7.45
N HIS A 72 -20.19 19.76 -7.38
CA HIS A 72 -20.12 18.68 -6.40
C HIS A 72 -18.85 17.84 -6.60
N MET A 73 -18.58 17.36 -7.82
CA MET A 73 -17.37 16.59 -8.13
C MET A 73 -16.07 17.36 -7.89
N GLN A 74 -16.06 18.68 -8.11
CA GLN A 74 -14.92 19.52 -7.71
C GLN A 74 -14.74 19.60 -6.19
N LYS A 75 -15.82 19.50 -5.40
CA LYS A 75 -15.79 19.44 -3.94
C LYS A 75 -15.41 18.04 -3.42
N VAL A 76 -15.68 16.98 -4.18
CA VAL A 76 -15.22 15.61 -3.91
C VAL A 76 -13.71 15.55 -4.11
N LYS A 77 -12.98 16.03 -3.11
CA LYS A 77 -11.56 15.72 -2.96
C LYS A 77 -11.44 14.26 -2.52
N PRO A 78 -10.38 13.54 -2.94
CA PRO A 78 -10.09 12.23 -2.38
C PRO A 78 -10.09 12.38 -0.86
N VAL A 79 -11.09 11.80 -0.19
CA VAL A 79 -11.08 11.73 1.26
C VAL A 79 -9.86 10.90 1.58
N PRO A 80 -8.87 11.44 2.32
CA PRO A 80 -7.76 10.61 2.77
C PRO A 80 -8.41 9.56 3.66
N VAL A 81 -8.60 8.35 3.11
CA VAL A 81 -8.95 7.18 3.90
C VAL A 81 -7.89 7.15 4.96
N GLY A 82 -8.28 7.46 6.20
CA GLY A 82 -7.39 7.48 7.33
C GLY A 82 -6.83 6.08 7.45
N GLN A 83 -5.67 5.84 6.83
CA GLN A 83 -4.95 4.60 6.99
C GLN A 83 -4.61 4.56 8.47
N ARG A 84 -5.42 3.85 9.26
CA ARG A 84 -5.23 3.65 10.70
C ARG A 84 -3.84 3.10 11.00
N HIS A 85 -3.15 2.58 10.00
CA HIS A 85 -1.74 2.22 10.04
C HIS A 85 -0.97 3.00 8.99
N LYS A 86 -0.15 3.97 9.41
CA LYS A 86 0.91 4.52 8.56
C LYS A 86 1.86 3.37 8.22
N LYS A 87 1.72 2.77 7.03
CA LYS A 87 2.70 1.81 6.53
C LYS A 87 4.02 2.57 6.39
N ARG A 88 4.93 2.41 7.36
CA ARG A 88 6.31 2.88 7.21
C ARG A 88 6.95 1.98 6.16
N ALA A 89 6.96 2.43 4.92
CA ALA A 89 7.69 1.76 3.87
C ALA A 89 9.15 1.68 4.31
N PHE A 90 9.68 0.46 4.40
CA PHE A 90 11.08 0.26 4.72
C PHE A 90 11.91 0.69 3.51
N LEU A 91 12.74 1.71 3.70
CA LEU A 91 13.63 2.25 2.68
C LEU A 91 15.07 2.15 3.20
N PHE A 92 15.98 1.64 2.36
CA PHE A 92 17.39 1.62 2.72
C PHE A 92 17.93 3.06 2.72
N LYS A 93 18.54 3.48 3.82
CA LYS A 93 19.15 4.82 3.95
C LYS A 93 20.23 5.05 2.89
N ASP A 94 20.96 3.98 2.57
CA ASP A 94 22.09 4.01 1.65
C ASP A 94 21.66 4.12 0.18
N LEU A 95 20.36 4.01 -0.15
CA LEU A 95 19.87 4.23 -1.52
C LEU A 95 20.15 5.65 -2.02
N ALA A 96 20.28 6.62 -1.11
CA ALA A 96 20.61 8.00 -1.44
C ALA A 96 22.07 8.16 -1.88
N THR A 97 22.98 7.36 -1.32
CA THR A 97 24.44 7.53 -1.46
C THR A 97 25.11 6.40 -2.25
N CYS A 98 24.43 5.28 -2.51
CA CYS A 98 25.03 4.12 -3.16
C CYS A 98 25.44 4.41 -4.62
N THR A 99 26.52 3.78 -5.07
CA THR A 99 26.94 3.86 -6.48
C THR A 99 26.29 2.77 -7.34
N HIS A 100 26.05 1.61 -6.75
CA HIS A 100 25.47 0.44 -7.40
C HIS A 100 24.25 -0.09 -6.64
N VAL A 101 23.31 -0.67 -7.39
CA VAL A 101 22.09 -1.29 -6.84
C VAL A 101 21.78 -2.60 -7.54
N PHE A 102 21.24 -3.56 -6.78
CA PHE A 102 20.64 -4.77 -7.32
C PHE A 102 19.19 -4.53 -7.72
N LEU A 103 18.82 -4.92 -8.94
CA LEU A 103 17.46 -4.80 -9.45
C LEU A 103 16.69 -6.10 -9.25
N ARG A 104 15.49 -6.03 -8.66
CA ARG A 104 14.62 -7.19 -8.51
C ARG A 104 14.14 -7.68 -9.88
N ALA A 105 14.39 -8.94 -10.20
CA ALA A 105 13.81 -9.59 -11.37
C ALA A 105 12.28 -9.71 -11.18
N GLY A 106 11.53 -9.50 -12.26
CA GLY A 106 10.06 -9.38 -12.27
C GLY A 106 9.31 -10.64 -11.82
N THR A 107 7.98 -10.63 -11.98
CA THR A 107 7.08 -11.68 -11.47
C THR A 107 7.31 -13.05 -12.11
N THR A 108 7.69 -13.10 -13.40
CA THR A 108 7.99 -14.35 -14.12
C THR A 108 9.51 -14.55 -14.19
N LYS A 109 10.03 -15.42 -13.32
CA LYS A 109 11.44 -15.85 -13.30
C LYS A 109 11.53 -17.25 -13.88
N LYS A 110 12.62 -17.56 -14.58
CA LYS A 110 12.93 -18.94 -14.96
C LYS A 110 13.34 -19.74 -13.72
N ALA A 111 13.18 -21.06 -13.79
CA ALA A 111 13.68 -21.94 -12.73
C ALA A 111 15.18 -21.71 -12.53
N LEU A 112 15.61 -21.62 -11.27
CA LEU A 112 17.00 -21.35 -10.85
C LEU A 112 17.57 -19.98 -11.24
N GLU A 113 16.74 -19.03 -11.71
CA GLU A 113 17.18 -17.66 -11.97
C GLU A 113 17.32 -16.85 -10.68
N ARG A 114 18.40 -16.06 -10.57
CA ARG A 114 18.62 -15.19 -9.41
C ARG A 114 17.48 -14.18 -9.27
N ALA A 115 17.02 -14.00 -8.04
CA ALA A 115 15.91 -13.10 -7.77
C ALA A 115 16.21 -11.62 -8.04
N TYR A 116 17.49 -11.26 -8.08
CA TYR A 116 18.00 -9.94 -8.38
C TYR A 116 19.07 -10.04 -9.47
N THR A 117 19.00 -9.11 -10.42
CA THR A 117 20.06 -8.86 -11.40
C THR A 117 21.11 -7.95 -10.78
N GLY A 118 22.35 -8.10 -11.24
CA GLY A 118 23.61 -7.68 -10.61
C GLY A 118 23.72 -6.23 -10.13
N PRO A 119 24.94 -5.80 -9.75
CA PRO A 119 25.15 -4.41 -9.34
C PRO A 119 25.05 -3.51 -10.57
N HIS A 120 23.92 -2.83 -10.73
CA HIS A 120 23.69 -1.83 -11.76
C HIS A 120 24.16 -0.47 -11.27
N LYS A 121 24.90 0.25 -12.12
CA LYS A 121 25.35 1.60 -11.82
C LYS A 121 24.16 2.55 -11.75
N VAL A 122 24.09 3.37 -10.71
CA VAL A 122 23.08 4.42 -10.60
C VAL A 122 23.55 5.63 -11.40
N LEU A 123 22.76 6.04 -12.40
CA LEU A 123 23.05 7.19 -13.25
C LEU A 123 22.49 8.47 -12.64
N LYS A 124 21.20 8.46 -12.31
CA LYS A 124 20.50 9.63 -11.78
C LYS A 124 19.44 9.23 -10.76
N ARG A 125 19.20 10.12 -9.80
CA ARG A 125 18.10 10.04 -8.84
C ARG A 125 17.15 11.19 -9.14
N THR A 126 16.08 10.92 -9.88
CA THR A 126 15.15 11.97 -10.36
C THR A 126 14.13 12.33 -9.28
N THR A 127 13.62 11.35 -8.54
CA THR A 127 12.56 11.55 -7.54
C THR A 127 12.81 10.61 -6.37
N GLY A 128 12.36 10.94 -5.16
CA GLY A 128 12.40 10.05 -3.98
C GLY A 128 11.61 8.73 -4.11
N LYS A 129 11.14 8.38 -5.33
CA LYS A 129 10.47 7.13 -5.68
C LYS A 129 11.10 6.42 -6.89
N VAL A 130 11.93 7.10 -7.68
CA VAL A 130 12.40 6.62 -8.99
C VAL A 130 13.90 6.89 -9.15
N VAL A 131 14.63 5.85 -9.54
CA VAL A 131 16.08 5.87 -9.79
C VAL A 131 16.34 5.39 -11.21
N GLU A 132 17.29 6.03 -11.88
CA GLU A 132 17.75 5.65 -13.20
C GLU A 132 19.04 4.85 -13.07
N ILE A 133 19.03 3.62 -13.59
CA ILE A 133 20.14 2.67 -13.51
C ILE A 133 20.58 2.22 -14.89
N GLU A 134 21.84 1.85 -15.03
CA GLU A 134 22.38 1.29 -16.25
C GLU A 134 22.20 -0.24 -16.26
N VAL A 135 21.37 -0.73 -17.19
CA VAL A 135 21.13 -2.16 -17.41
C VAL A 135 21.58 -2.49 -18.83
N ASN A 136 22.59 -3.35 -18.97
CA ASN A 136 23.14 -3.77 -20.28
C ASN A 136 23.53 -2.57 -21.17
N GLY A 137 24.15 -1.53 -20.59
CA GLY A 137 24.58 -0.33 -21.29
C GLY A 137 23.46 0.66 -21.66
N LYS A 138 22.21 0.41 -21.23
CA LYS A 138 21.08 1.30 -21.47
C LYS A 138 20.54 1.89 -20.17
N PRO A 139 20.21 3.20 -20.14
CA PRO A 139 19.54 3.79 -18.99
C PRO A 139 18.12 3.22 -18.84
N ARG A 140 17.75 2.85 -17.62
CA ARG A 140 16.43 2.34 -17.28
C ARG A 140 15.92 3.00 -16.00
N SER A 141 14.71 3.55 -16.08
CA SER A 141 13.99 4.09 -14.94
C SER A 141 13.30 2.98 -14.14
N VAL A 142 13.57 2.91 -12.84
CA VAL A 142 13.01 1.89 -11.93
C VAL A 142 12.55 2.51 -10.62
N SER A 143 11.51 1.93 -10.02
CA SER A 143 11.03 2.35 -8.71
C SER A 143 11.98 1.90 -7.60
N ILE A 144 12.07 2.70 -6.53
CA ILE A 144 12.91 2.40 -5.37
C ILE A 144 12.54 1.08 -4.69
N GLU A 145 11.26 0.70 -4.76
CA GLU A 145 10.76 -0.55 -4.18
C GLU A 145 11.33 -1.81 -4.85
N ASN A 146 11.84 -1.67 -6.08
CA ASN A 146 12.42 -2.78 -6.85
C ASN A 146 13.94 -2.84 -6.77
N VAL A 147 14.59 -1.98 -5.99
CA VAL A 147 16.05 -1.93 -5.89
C VAL A 147 16.55 -2.11 -4.47
N LYS A 148 17.74 -2.70 -4.34
CA LYS A 148 18.48 -2.84 -3.09
C LYS A 148 19.90 -2.29 -3.26
N PRO A 149 20.48 -1.56 -2.29
CA PRO A 149 21.88 -1.16 -2.36
C PRO A 149 22.80 -2.36 -2.57
N ALA A 150 23.80 -2.19 -3.46
CA ALA A 150 24.89 -3.13 -3.58
C ALA A 150 26.05 -2.67 -2.69
N TYR A 151 26.50 -3.55 -1.80
CA TYR A 151 27.69 -3.35 -1.00
C TYR A 151 28.83 -4.14 -1.63
N THR A 152 29.84 -3.44 -2.13
CA THR A 152 31.05 -4.04 -2.71
C THR A 152 32.20 -3.82 -1.72
N ILE A 153 33.06 -4.82 -1.57
CA ILE A 153 34.29 -4.70 -0.78
C ILE A 153 35.22 -3.76 -1.54
N ARG A 154 35.79 -2.77 -0.85
CA ARG A 154 36.85 -1.93 -1.44
C ARG A 154 38.12 -2.77 -1.51
N GLU A 155 38.72 -2.87 -2.69
CA GLU A 155 39.96 -3.63 -2.96
C GLU A 155 41.22 -2.99 -2.34
N SER A 156 41.10 -2.38 -1.16
CA SER A 156 42.24 -1.78 -0.44
C SER A 156 42.87 -2.73 0.58
N TYR A 157 42.63 -4.05 0.48
CA TYR A 157 43.11 -5.05 1.44
C TYR A 157 44.03 -6.12 0.83
N THR A 158 44.43 -6.00 -0.44
CA THR A 158 45.20 -7.05 -1.14
C THR A 158 46.69 -6.75 -1.34
N GLU A 159 47.25 -5.68 -0.76
CA GLU A 159 48.70 -5.38 -0.88
C GLU A 159 49.41 -5.13 0.47
N ALA A 160 49.04 -5.86 1.53
CA ALA A 160 49.79 -5.81 2.79
C ALA A 160 49.83 -7.16 3.51
N ALA A 161 50.50 -8.15 2.89
CA ALA A 161 51.04 -9.29 3.62
C ALA A 161 52.49 -8.97 3.99
N GLY A 162 52.67 -8.25 5.09
CA GLY A 162 53.96 -7.87 5.66
C GLY A 162 53.79 -7.22 7.03
N ASP A 163 53.80 -8.07 8.06
CA ASP A 163 53.93 -7.82 9.50
C ASP A 163 52.81 -7.11 10.31
N PRO A 164 52.60 -7.51 11.59
CA PRO A 164 51.39 -7.22 12.35
C PRO A 164 51.50 -5.94 13.20
N ALA A 165 50.34 -5.50 13.68
CA ALA A 165 50.12 -4.48 14.72
C ALA A 165 49.98 -3.02 14.25
N VAL A 166 48.81 -2.69 13.67
CA VAL A 166 48.12 -1.43 14.01
C VAL A 166 46.62 -1.70 14.08
N ALA A 167 46.05 -1.59 15.27
CA ALA A 167 44.62 -1.67 15.52
C ALA A 167 43.90 -0.51 14.80
N THR A 168 43.05 -0.83 13.82
CA THR A 168 42.02 0.09 13.34
C THR A 168 40.70 -0.65 13.34
N LYS A 169 39.74 -0.10 14.11
CA LYS A 169 38.43 -0.68 14.42
C LYS A 169 37.69 -1.10 13.15
N GLY A 170 37.73 -2.39 12.84
CA GLY A 170 36.93 -2.97 11.77
C GLY A 170 35.45 -2.82 12.09
N ASN A 171 34.67 -2.31 11.14
CA ASN A 171 33.22 -2.42 11.19
C ASN A 171 32.87 -3.91 11.10
N GLU A 172 32.52 -4.50 12.25
CA GLU A 172 31.94 -5.83 12.31
C GLU A 172 30.71 -5.87 11.38
N LEU A 173 30.76 -6.74 10.38
CA LEU A 173 29.58 -7.15 9.63
C LEU A 173 28.66 -7.91 10.61
N ARG A 174 27.82 -7.16 11.32
CA ARG A 174 26.84 -7.71 12.24
C ARG A 174 25.72 -8.36 11.43
N THR A 175 25.79 -9.66 11.26
CA THR A 175 24.60 -10.49 11.02
C THR A 175 23.77 -10.50 12.31
N TYR A 176 22.44 -10.31 12.17
CA TYR A 176 21.39 -10.34 13.20
C TYR A 176 21.55 -9.43 14.45
N ALA A 177 20.59 -8.52 14.65
CA ALA A 177 20.51 -7.69 15.85
C ALA A 177 20.20 -8.55 17.09
N ASN A 178 21.06 -8.50 18.12
CA ASN A 178 20.80 -9.15 19.40
C ASN A 178 19.47 -8.66 20.00
N LYS A 179 18.56 -9.61 20.29
CA LYS A 179 17.27 -9.37 20.93
C LYS A 179 17.49 -8.73 22.31
N LYS A 180 17.06 -7.47 22.50
CA LYS A 180 17.04 -6.84 23.82
C LYS A 180 16.17 -7.68 24.76
N ARG A 181 16.79 -8.27 25.78
CA ARG A 181 16.12 -8.99 26.86
C ARG A 181 15.35 -7.97 27.71
N VAL A 182 14.03 -7.96 27.59
CA VAL A 182 13.14 -7.15 28.44
C VAL A 182 13.19 -7.74 29.85
N ARG A 183 13.72 -6.98 30.81
CA ARG A 183 13.60 -7.33 32.24
C ARG A 183 12.20 -6.90 32.71
N ARG A 184 11.37 -7.85 33.13
CA ARG A 184 10.16 -7.56 33.89
C ARG A 184 10.58 -7.05 35.27
N THR A 185 10.33 -5.79 35.56
CA THR A 185 10.30 -5.29 36.94
C THR A 185 8.96 -5.68 37.55
N SER A 186 9.01 -6.43 38.64
CA SER A 186 7.87 -6.80 39.48
C SER A 186 7.33 -5.59 40.24
N LEU A 187 6.02 -5.37 40.20
CA LEU A 187 5.32 -4.47 41.12
C LEU A 187 5.43 -5.02 42.55
N SER A 188 5.94 -4.23 43.49
CA SER A 188 5.81 -4.47 44.93
C SER A 188 4.90 -3.41 45.56
N ALA A 189 3.85 -3.93 46.18
CA ALA A 189 2.90 -3.41 47.17
C ALA A 189 2.98 -1.95 47.71
N ALA A 190 1.79 -1.31 47.66
CA ALA A 190 1.05 -0.38 48.54
C ALA A 190 1.73 0.36 49.73
N PRO A 191 1.12 1.48 50.19
CA PRO A 191 0.12 1.33 51.25
C PRO A 191 -1.19 2.14 51.08
N ASP A 192 -2.16 1.70 51.87
CA ASP A 192 -3.56 2.12 52.04
C ASP A 192 -3.79 3.61 52.31
N ILE A 193 -4.95 4.12 51.85
CA ILE A 193 -5.82 5.06 52.57
C ILE A 193 -7.26 4.90 52.05
N GLY A 194 -8.18 4.55 52.96
CA GLY A 194 -9.46 5.26 53.13
C GLY A 194 -10.66 4.90 52.26
N MET A 195 -11.43 3.91 52.72
CA MET A 195 -12.92 3.87 52.78
C MET A 195 -13.74 4.67 51.74
N ASN A 196 -14.51 3.97 50.90
CA ASN A 196 -15.96 3.83 51.11
C ASN A 196 -16.61 2.81 50.17
N LYS A 197 -17.38 1.91 50.78
CA LYS A 197 -18.26 0.92 50.14
C LYS A 197 -19.48 1.61 49.54
N VAL A 198 -19.84 1.30 48.30
CA VAL A 198 -21.24 1.10 47.89
C VAL A 198 -21.30 -0.01 46.84
N PHE A 199 -21.86 -1.15 47.21
CA PHE A 199 -22.35 -2.20 46.31
C PHE A 199 -23.60 -1.70 45.60
N PHE A 200 -23.84 -2.06 44.34
CA PHE A 200 -25.15 -2.62 43.92
C PHE A 200 -25.04 -3.40 42.61
N TYR A 201 -25.95 -4.36 42.50
CA TYR A 201 -26.02 -5.51 41.60
C TYR A 201 -26.09 -5.19 40.10
N GLY A 202 -25.71 -6.17 39.29
CA GLY A 202 -25.99 -6.19 37.86
C GLY A 202 -27.46 -6.45 37.53
N HIS A 203 -27.81 -6.17 36.28
CA HIS A 203 -28.91 -6.86 35.62
C HIS A 203 -28.67 -6.92 34.11
N VAL A 204 -28.91 -8.12 33.59
CA VAL A 204 -28.99 -8.49 32.18
C VAL A 204 -30.28 -7.92 31.61
N LEU A 205 -30.19 -7.34 30.41
CA LEU A 205 -31.07 -7.53 29.25
C LEU A 205 -30.39 -6.98 28.01
#